data_AF-A0A3N5W7R0-F1
#
_entry.id   AF-A0A3N5W7R0-F1
#
_cell.length_a   1.000
_cell.length_b   1.000
_cell.length_c   1.000
_cell.angle_alpha   90.00
_cell.angle_beta   90.00
_cell.angle_gamma   90.00
#
_symmetry.space_group_name_H-M   'P 1'
#
loop_
_entity.id
_entity.type
_entity.pdbx_description
1 polymer ?
#
loop_
_entity_poly.entity_id
_entity_poly.type
_entity_poly.pdbx_seq_one_letter_code
_entity_poly.pdbx_strand_id
1 'polypeptide(L)'
;MSIKTVAVLLALIVSFSVFGWRAWRRFRHMRMGQPSEKIDDWGARIRRLIVFVCAQGRLFRFPWPGIAHFFIFWGFVLLVPTILQAIVEG
;
A
#
# COMPACT_ATOMS: atom_id res chain seq x y z
N MET A 1 33.34 -12.24 -6.53
CA MET A 1 31.88 -12.04 -6.65
C MET A 1 31.46 -12.35 -8.09
N SER A 2 30.33 -13.04 -8.28
CA SER A 2 29.79 -13.23 -9.63
C SER A 2 29.34 -11.88 -10.20
N ILE A 3 29.56 -11.64 -11.50
CA ILE A 3 29.11 -10.42 -12.22
C ILE A 3 27.63 -10.13 -11.96
N LYS A 4 26.81 -11.18 -11.85
CA LYS A 4 25.37 -11.09 -11.54
C LYS A 4 25.13 -10.44 -10.18
N THR A 5 25.91 -10.82 -9.16
CA THR A 5 25.79 -10.28 -7.80
C THR A 5 26.14 -8.80 -7.77
N VAL A 6 27.22 -8.40 -8.45
CA VAL A 6 27.63 -7.00 -8.52
C VAL A 6 26.57 -6.15 -9.25
N ALA A 7 26.05 -6.65 -10.38
CA ALA A 7 25.00 -5.97 -11.12
C ALA A 7 23.71 -5.77 -10.29
N VAL A 8 23.28 -6.81 -9.56
CA VAL A 8 22.10 -6.74 -8.68
C VAL A 8 22.34 -5.76 -7.53
N LEU A 9 23.51 -5.79 -6.90
CA LEU A 9 23.83 -4.86 -5.81
C LEU A 9 23.85 -3.40 -6.27
N LEU A 10 24.43 -3.12 -7.44
CA LEU A 10 24.40 -1.78 -8.03
C LEU A 10 22.97 -1.33 -8.33
N ALA A 11 22.16 -2.20 -8.96
CA ALA A 11 20.76 -1.90 -9.24
C ALA A 11 19.95 -1.65 -7.96
N LEU A 12 20.24 -2.41 -6.89
CA LEU A 12 19.62 -2.25 -5.58
C LEU A 12 19.95 -0.88 -4.97
N ILE A 13 21.25 -0.54 -4.91
CA ILE A 13 21.71 0.74 -4.35
C ILE A 13 21.09 1.92 -5.11
N VAL A 14 21.08 1.87 -6.44
CA VAL A 14 20.48 2.92 -7.28
C VAL A 14 18.97 3.01 -7.01
N SER A 15 18.27 1.87 -7.01
CA SER A 15 16.81 1.84 -6.81
C SER A 15 16.41 2.39 -5.45
N PHE A 16 17.08 1.97 -4.37
CA PHE A 16 16.81 2.44 -3.02
C PHE A 16 17.14 3.93 -2.85
N SER A 17 18.23 4.39 -3.47
CA SER A 17 18.62 5.81 -3.42
C SER A 17 17.60 6.70 -4.13
N VAL A 18 17.18 6.32 -5.34
CA VAL A 18 16.15 7.06 -6.10
C VAL A 18 14.80 7.00 -5.38
N PHE A 19 14.40 5.83 -4.88
CA PHE A 19 13.16 5.66 -4.13
C PHE A 19 13.16 6.52 -2.87
N GLY A 20 14.23 6.48 -2.07
CA GLY A 20 14.38 7.27 -0.85
C GLY A 20 14.30 8.77 -1.12
N TRP A 21 14.99 9.25 -2.16
CA TRP A 21 14.94 10.66 -2.55
C TRP A 21 13.52 11.09 -2.98
N ARG A 22 12.85 10.28 -3.79
CA ARG A 22 11.48 10.56 -4.26
C ARG A 22 10.47 10.51 -3.11
N ALA A 23 10.57 9.52 -2.25
CA ALA A 23 9.73 9.36 -1.07
C ALA A 23 9.91 10.55 -0.12
N TRP A 24 11.16 10.95 0.17
CA TRP A 24 11.46 12.11 1.00
C TRP A 24 10.89 13.41 0.43
N ARG A 25 11.06 13.62 -0.89
CA ARG A 25 10.48 14.78 -1.56
C ARG A 25 8.97 14.79 -1.41
N ARG A 26 8.29 13.68 -1.70
CA ARG A 26 6.83 13.58 -1.56
C ARG A 26 6.38 13.82 -0.13
N PHE A 27 7.05 13.22 0.84
CA PHE A 27 6.77 13.38 2.26
C PHE A 27 6.91 14.84 2.71
N ARG A 28 7.98 15.52 2.28
CA ARG A 28 8.17 16.96 2.56
C ARG A 28 7.01 17.81 2.04
N HIS A 29 6.45 17.48 0.88
CA HIS A 29 5.29 18.21 0.33
C HIS A 29 4.01 17.88 1.10
N MET A 30 3.83 16.64 1.54
CA MET A 30 2.67 16.24 2.35
C MET A 30 2.68 16.90 3.74
N ARG A 31 3.86 17.12 4.33
CA ARG A 31 4.01 17.83 5.61
C ARG A 31 3.61 19.31 5.58
N MET A 32 3.48 19.90 4.39
CA MET A 32 2.97 21.27 4.22
C MET A 32 1.43 21.33 4.17
N GLY A 33 0.77 20.17 4.23
CA GLY A 33 -0.69 20.09 4.30
C GLY A 33 -1.22 20.73 5.59
N GLN A 34 -2.30 21.50 5.44
CA GLN A 34 -3.00 22.10 6.57
C GLN A 34 -3.59 21.02 7.49
N PRO A 35 -3.71 21.28 8.81
CA PRO A 35 -4.40 20.38 9.71
C PRO A 35 -5.81 20.11 9.22
N SER A 36 -6.18 18.84 9.14
CA SER A 36 -7.52 18.42 8.73
C SER A 36 -8.56 18.85 9.78
N GLU A 37 -9.76 19.20 9.32
CA GLU A 37 -10.88 19.55 10.20
C GLU A 37 -11.21 18.48 11.25
N LYS A 38 -11.92 18.93 12.30
CA LYS A 38 -12.31 18.12 13.46
C LYS A 38 -13.02 16.83 13.04
N ILE A 39 -12.76 15.76 13.80
CA ILE A 39 -13.34 14.43 13.57
C ILE A 39 -14.79 14.46 14.09
N ASP A 40 -15.70 15.03 13.30
CA ASP A 40 -17.07 15.31 13.78
C ASP A 40 -18.07 14.16 13.55
N ASP A 41 -17.82 13.26 12.59
CA ASP A 41 -18.75 12.17 12.27
C ASP A 41 -18.04 10.81 12.06
N TRP A 42 -18.08 9.99 13.11
CA TRP A 42 -17.57 8.62 13.12
C TRP A 42 -18.42 7.66 12.28
N GLY A 43 -19.74 7.83 12.25
CA GLY A 43 -20.66 6.96 11.50
C GLY A 43 -20.43 7.06 10.00
N ALA A 44 -20.34 8.30 9.48
CA ALA A 44 -20.01 8.53 8.08
C ALA A 44 -18.60 8.04 7.72
N ARG A 45 -17.65 8.03 8.67
CA ARG A 45 -16.30 7.50 8.44
C ARG A 45 -16.29 5.97 8.32
N ILE A 46 -16.97 5.26 9.23
CA ILE A 46 -17.07 3.79 9.16
C ILE A 46 -17.74 3.37 7.86
N ARG A 47 -18.84 4.01 7.48
CA ARG A 47 -19.51 3.75 6.19
C ARG A 47 -18.56 3.99 5.01
N ARG A 48 -17.82 5.11 5.01
CA ARG A 48 -16.81 5.39 3.98
C ARG A 48 -15.69 4.36 3.96
N LEU A 49 -15.25 3.89 5.11
CA LEU A 49 -14.22 2.85 5.22
C LEU A 49 -14.74 1.54 4.61
N ILE A 50 -15.93 1.08 4.97
CA ILE A 50 -16.51 -0.14 4.41
C ILE A 50 -16.68 -0.01 2.89
N VAL A 51 -17.26 1.09 2.41
CA VAL A 51 -17.58 1.28 0.98
C VAL A 51 -16.31 1.48 0.14
N PHE A 52 -15.34 2.24 0.63
CA PHE A 52 -14.16 2.60 -0.18
C PHE A 52 -12.94 1.71 0.06
N VAL A 53 -12.79 1.14 1.26
CA VAL A 53 -11.67 0.25 1.60
C VAL A 53 -12.07 -1.20 1.36
N CYS A 54 -13.14 -1.70 2.00
CA CYS A 54 -13.51 -3.11 1.87
C CYS A 54 -14.15 -3.43 0.51
N ALA A 55 -15.11 -2.61 0.08
CA ALA A 55 -15.80 -2.80 -1.19
C ALA A 55 -15.08 -2.12 -2.38
N GLN A 56 -13.94 -1.46 -2.14
CA GLN A 56 -13.14 -0.78 -3.18
C GLN A 56 -13.97 0.07 -4.16
N GLY A 57 -15.04 0.72 -3.69
CA GLY A 57 -16.06 1.30 -4.57
C GLY A 57 -15.55 2.33 -5.59
N ARG A 58 -14.40 2.98 -5.35
CA ARG A 58 -13.76 3.89 -6.33
C ARG A 58 -13.11 3.16 -7.51
N LEU A 59 -12.63 1.94 -7.31
CA LEU A 59 -11.90 1.17 -8.32
C LEU A 59 -12.85 0.52 -9.33
N PHE A 60 -14.08 0.20 -8.92
CA PHE A 60 -15.12 -0.33 -9.81
C PHE A 60 -15.59 0.67 -10.89
N ARG A 61 -15.13 1.93 -10.84
CA ARG A 61 -15.27 2.87 -11.96
C ARG A 61 -14.57 2.36 -13.24
N PHE A 62 -13.55 1.50 -13.09
CA PHE A 62 -12.93 0.75 -14.18
C PHE A 62 -13.07 -0.75 -13.86
N PRO A 63 -14.02 -1.48 -14.49
CA PRO A 63 -14.41 -2.80 -14.04
C PRO A 63 -13.25 -3.82 -14.08
N TRP A 64 -12.42 -3.79 -15.13
CA TRP A 64 -11.31 -4.74 -15.25
C TRP A 64 -10.21 -4.55 -14.19
N PRO A 65 -9.61 -3.35 -14.05
CA PRO A 65 -8.67 -3.09 -12.97
C PRO A 65 -9.29 -3.28 -11.57
N GLY A 66 -10.57 -2.93 -11.41
CA GLY A 66 -11.27 -3.02 -10.13
C GLY A 66 -11.46 -4.46 -9.66
N ILE A 67 -11.88 -5.36 -10.54
CA ILE A 67 -12.01 -6.79 -10.20
C ILE A 67 -10.64 -7.38 -9.84
N ALA A 68 -9.61 -7.09 -10.63
CA ALA A 68 -8.25 -7.58 -10.33
C ALA A 68 -7.76 -7.10 -8.96
N HIS A 69 -7.92 -5.81 -8.65
CA HIS A 69 -7.53 -5.25 -7.36
C HIS A 69 -8.37 -5.78 -6.19
N PHE A 70 -9.64 -6.11 -6.43
CA PHE A 70 -10.51 -6.69 -5.41
C PHE A 70 -10.00 -8.06 -4.97
N PHE A 71 -9.69 -8.92 -5.93
CA PHE A 71 -9.14 -10.25 -5.65
C PHE A 71 -7.75 -10.19 -5.03
N ILE A 72 -6.87 -9.32 -5.53
CA ILE A 72 -5.52 -9.17 -4.97
C ILE A 72 -5.60 -8.71 -3.51
N PHE A 73 -6.43 -7.70 -3.22
CA PHE A 73 -6.60 -7.18 -1.86
C PHE A 73 -7.13 -8.25 -0.90
N TRP A 74 -8.23 -8.91 -1.24
CA TRP A 74 -8.80 -9.97 -0.40
C TRP A 74 -7.89 -11.19 -0.27
N GLY A 75 -7.15 -11.51 -1.34
CA GLY A 75 -6.10 -12.52 -1.32
C GLY A 75 -5.05 -12.21 -0.24
N PHE A 76 -4.53 -10.98 -0.21
CA PHE A 76 -3.57 -10.56 0.83
C PHE A 76 -4.17 -10.50 2.23
N VAL A 77 -5.43 -10.06 2.38
CA VAL A 77 -6.12 -10.02 3.67
C VAL A 77 -6.21 -11.41 4.30
N LEU A 78 -6.36 -12.46 3.49
CA LEU A 78 -6.37 -13.84 3.96
C LEU A 78 -4.95 -14.42 4.12
N LEU A 79 -4.08 -14.19 3.14
CA LEU A 79 -2.71 -14.73 3.13
C LEU A 79 -1.87 -14.24 4.30
N VAL A 80 -1.94 -12.95 4.66
CA VAL A 80 -1.07 -12.38 5.70
C VAL A 80 -1.30 -13.04 7.06
N PRO A 81 -2.55 -13.16 7.56
CA PRO A 81 -2.83 -13.92 8.78
C PRO A 81 -2.40 -15.37 8.69
N THR A 82 -2.63 -16.06 7.56
CA THR A 82 -2.23 -17.47 7.39
C THR A 82 -0.71 -17.63 7.46
N ILE A 83 0.04 -16.75 6.80
CA ILE A 83 1.51 -16.77 6.85
C ILE A 83 1.99 -16.45 8.28
N LEU A 84 1.38 -15.47 8.93
CA LEU A 84 1.71 -15.12 10.31
C LEU A 84 1.47 -16.32 11.25
N GLN A 85 0.34 -17.01 11.08
CA GLN A 85 0.03 -18.23 11.82
C GLN A 85 1.07 -19.32 11.55
N ALA A 86 1.42 -19.56 10.28
CA ALA A 86 2.42 -20.56 9.91
C ALA A 86 3.82 -20.25 10.48
N ILE A 87 4.19 -18.97 10.63
CA ILE A 87 5.44 -18.55 11.29
C ILE A 87 5.38 -18.74 12.80
N VAL A 88 4.19 -18.60 13.41
CA VAL A 88 4.00 -18.73 14.86
C VAL A 88 3.91 -20.21 15.29
N GLU A 89 3.30 -21.05 14.46
CA GLU A 89 3.08 -22.48 14.73
C GLU A 89 4.18 -23.39 14.18
N GLY A 90 4.99 -22.91 13.22
CA GLY A 90 6.13 -23.62 12.63
C GLY A 90 7.43 -23.36 13.38
#